data_AF-A0AAD5WZD1-F1
#
_entry.id   AF-A0AAD5WZD1-F1
#
_cell.length_a   1.000
_cell.length_b   1.000
_cell.length_c   1.000
_cell.angle_alpha   90.00
_cell.angle_beta   90.00
_cell.angle_gamma   90.00
#
_symmetry.space_group_name_H-M   'P 1'
#
loop_
_entity.id
_entity.type
_entity.pdbx_description
1 polymer ?
#
loop_
_entity_poly.entity_id
_entity_poly.type
_entity_poly.pdbx_seq_one_letter_code
_entity_poly.pdbx_strand_id
1 'polypeptide(L)'
;MNAHFPISVFSRIYVVDITPSLCRVAEERFKRLGWANVRVLCMDAARFSIPEEDEAEGMEIALITMSYSLSMVESQSVWGLVERLWGVLSPTGIFGVADFYVPSKHTEDPTRHLSWLPRWFWAIWFDLDNVYLNPARREYLEYKFKTIKSINLKNHFIPPFIDIPYYVWLGAKDSTREAELSLESMAVDDGVGGVESEGFLEEEELGGGGGTTGNVGSGHVHGQGMRWRMPFDSGLTGRFATYIYAFTWEDPQVDLRYLELKKEDRMLCITSGGCNVLEYAAAVGPERIYAVDLNPCQNNLLELKLAGLTSLTYPQFWQLFGEGYLPSFSSILDTHLSPHLSPHAYHFWKQNSSFTSLFKTGCSGLAIRVVQFVIKLRGLKGAVERMCGSETLEGQRKVWREEVRPHFLSSWLIRILNNERFLWGALGIPPAQMQMVLREGPAYDYIVRSLDPVLENTHLKSQNYFWYLPLMLHYTPSNTPLYLSPSGFNTLQSEPERLDSIRIHTDVVMNVLNLHVADGELDKVILMDHLDWFSEKDVDMEIEAVGRKVKKG
;
A
#
# COMPACT_ATOMS: atom_id res chain seq x y z
N MET A 1 -0.72 -6.80 -24.88
CA MET A 1 0.41 -5.86 -25.00
C MET A 1 -0.05 -4.54 -25.60
N ASN A 2 -0.40 -4.44 -26.89
CA ASN A 2 -0.72 -3.14 -27.55
C ASN A 2 -1.76 -2.24 -26.86
N ALA A 3 -2.73 -2.80 -26.13
CA ALA A 3 -3.74 -2.04 -25.39
C ALA A 3 -3.20 -1.32 -24.13
N HIS A 4 -2.07 -1.78 -23.58
CA HIS A 4 -1.45 -1.24 -22.36
C HIS A 4 -0.06 -0.65 -22.63
N PHE A 5 0.68 -1.26 -23.55
CA PHE A 5 1.98 -0.80 -24.01
C PHE A 5 2.02 -0.93 -25.54
N PRO A 6 1.94 0.18 -26.28
CA PRO A 6 1.88 0.14 -27.74
C PRO A 6 3.12 -0.54 -28.32
N ILE A 7 2.89 -1.48 -29.24
CA ILE A 7 3.95 -2.26 -29.90
C ILE A 7 4.91 -1.34 -30.65
N SER A 8 4.42 -0.21 -31.16
CA SER A 8 5.20 0.79 -31.89
C SER A 8 6.24 1.55 -31.06
N VAL A 9 6.19 1.46 -29.72
CA VAL A 9 7.18 2.09 -28.83
C VAL A 9 8.52 1.33 -28.87
N PHE A 10 8.50 0.04 -29.22
CA PHE A 10 9.71 -0.76 -29.31
C PHE A 10 10.30 -0.71 -30.72
N SER A 11 11.61 -0.49 -30.81
CA SER A 11 12.36 -0.66 -32.06
C SER A 11 12.24 -2.08 -32.60
N ARG A 12 12.32 -3.07 -31.69
CA ARG A 12 12.20 -4.50 -31.99
C ARG A 12 11.56 -5.26 -30.84
N ILE A 13 10.76 -6.27 -31.15
CA ILE A 13 10.25 -7.27 -30.20
C ILE A 13 10.59 -8.67 -30.70
N TYR A 14 11.17 -9.49 -29.84
CA TYR A 14 11.42 -10.90 -30.10
C TYR A 14 10.41 -11.76 -29.34
N VAL A 15 9.76 -12.68 -30.05
CA VAL A 15 8.91 -13.73 -29.46
C VAL A 15 9.63 -15.05 -29.64
N VAL A 16 10.10 -15.63 -28.54
CA VAL A 16 10.89 -16.87 -28.54
C VAL A 16 10.01 -18.03 -28.08
N ASP A 17 9.93 -19.08 -28.90
CA ASP A 17 9.18 -20.30 -28.59
C ASP A 17 9.86 -21.51 -29.26
N ILE A 18 9.88 -22.66 -28.60
CA ILE A 18 10.52 -23.88 -29.14
C ILE A 18 9.62 -24.62 -30.16
N THR A 19 8.33 -24.29 -30.20
CA THR A 19 7.29 -25.05 -30.91
C THR A 19 7.03 -24.48 -32.31
N PRO A 20 7.37 -25.19 -33.40
CA PRO A 20 7.24 -24.67 -34.75
C PRO A 20 5.79 -24.40 -35.20
N SER A 21 4.80 -25.11 -34.63
CA SER A 21 3.39 -24.85 -34.91
C SER A 21 2.91 -23.54 -34.29
N LEU A 22 3.28 -23.25 -33.04
CA LEU A 22 2.93 -22.00 -32.36
C LEU A 22 3.64 -20.80 -33.00
N CYS A 23 4.90 -20.97 -33.39
CA CYS A 23 5.65 -19.94 -34.11
C CYS A 23 4.93 -19.51 -35.40
N ARG A 24 4.49 -20.47 -36.23
CA ARG A 24 3.73 -20.17 -37.45
C ARG A 24 2.43 -19.42 -37.17
N VAL A 25 1.68 -19.82 -36.14
CA VAL A 25 0.45 -19.13 -35.72
C VAL A 25 0.75 -17.69 -35.27
N ALA A 26 1.86 -17.47 -34.56
CA ALA A 26 2.28 -16.15 -34.14
C ALA A 26 2.65 -15.26 -35.34
N GLU A 27 3.43 -15.76 -36.29
CA GLU A 27 3.81 -15.05 -37.51
C GLU A 27 2.60 -14.64 -38.34
N GLU A 28 1.66 -15.56 -38.59
CA GLU A 28 0.42 -15.27 -39.31
C GLU A 28 -0.41 -14.19 -38.60
N ARG A 29 -0.49 -14.26 -37.27
CA ARG A 29 -1.19 -13.27 -36.45
C ARG A 29 -0.54 -11.90 -36.56
N PHE A 30 0.78 -11.81 -36.45
CA PHE A 30 1.52 -10.54 -36.52
C PHE A 30 1.43 -9.92 -37.90
N LYS A 31 1.52 -10.73 -38.97
CA LYS A 31 1.29 -10.28 -40.35
C LYS A 31 -0.11 -9.72 -40.54
N ARG A 32 -1.14 -10.41 -40.04
CA ARG A 32 -2.53 -9.94 -40.09
C ARG A 32 -2.74 -8.62 -39.33
N LEU A 33 -2.02 -8.43 -38.23
CA LEU A 33 -2.06 -7.20 -37.42
C LEU A 33 -1.15 -6.08 -37.97
N GLY A 34 -0.35 -6.35 -39.01
CA GLY A 34 0.56 -5.39 -39.62
C GLY A 34 1.77 -5.02 -38.75
N TRP A 35 2.15 -5.87 -37.80
CA TRP A 35 3.29 -5.61 -36.91
C TRP A 35 4.60 -5.94 -37.62
N ALA A 36 5.35 -4.91 -38.03
CA ALA A 36 6.60 -5.06 -38.77
C ALA A 36 7.85 -5.15 -37.88
N ASN A 37 7.73 -4.72 -36.61
CA ASN A 37 8.83 -4.68 -35.64
C ASN A 37 8.87 -5.91 -34.71
N VAL A 38 8.07 -6.95 -34.98
CA VAL A 38 7.99 -8.17 -34.17
C VAL A 38 8.58 -9.35 -34.95
N ARG A 39 9.53 -10.06 -34.35
CA ARG A 39 10.20 -11.24 -34.92
C ARG A 39 9.93 -12.47 -34.07
N VAL A 40 9.52 -13.56 -34.72
CA VAL A 40 9.37 -14.87 -34.07
C VAL A 40 10.67 -15.64 -34.22
N LEU A 41 11.20 -16.15 -33.12
CA LEU A 41 12.41 -16.96 -33.06
C LEU A 41 12.04 -18.36 -32.58
N CYS A 42 11.95 -19.30 -33.52
CA CYS A 42 11.63 -20.70 -33.23
C CYS A 42 12.87 -21.42 -32.68
N MET A 43 13.16 -21.25 -31.39
CA MET A 43 14.36 -21.79 -30.75
C MET A 43 14.13 -22.05 -29.25
N ASP A 44 15.07 -22.79 -28.66
CA ASP A 44 15.17 -22.91 -27.20
C ASP A 44 15.56 -21.55 -26.58
N ALA A 45 14.72 -21.05 -25.67
CA ALA A 45 14.94 -19.79 -24.97
C ALA A 45 16.27 -19.77 -24.19
N ALA A 46 16.75 -20.92 -23.71
CA ALA A 46 18.04 -21.03 -23.01
C ALA A 46 19.25 -20.73 -23.92
N ARG A 47 19.03 -20.64 -25.25
CA ARG A 47 20.03 -20.32 -26.27
C ARG A 47 19.83 -18.95 -26.91
N PHE A 48 18.88 -18.15 -26.42
CA PHE A 48 18.58 -16.86 -27.01
C PHE A 48 19.78 -15.90 -26.93
N SER A 49 20.14 -15.32 -28.07
CA SER A 49 21.00 -14.15 -28.17
C SER A 49 20.32 -13.13 -29.06
N ILE A 50 20.72 -11.86 -28.94
CA ILE A 50 20.28 -10.83 -29.88
C ILE A 50 20.74 -11.26 -31.29
N PRO A 51 19.89 -11.22 -32.32
CA PRO A 51 20.32 -11.51 -33.68
C PRO A 51 21.48 -10.59 -34.11
N GLU A 52 22.48 -11.13 -34.79
CA GLU A 52 23.73 -10.43 -35.13
C GLU A 52 23.49 -9.09 -35.85
N GLU A 53 22.45 -9.01 -36.69
CA GLU A 53 22.06 -7.78 -37.38
C GLU A 53 21.57 -6.68 -36.44
N ASP A 54 20.77 -7.04 -35.43
CA ASP A 54 20.25 -6.10 -34.44
C ASP A 54 21.34 -5.76 -33.39
N GLU A 55 22.24 -6.70 -33.09
CA GLU A 55 23.41 -6.48 -32.23
C GLU A 55 24.42 -5.52 -32.90
N ALA A 56 24.66 -5.65 -34.21
CA ALA A 56 25.50 -4.74 -34.98
C ALA A 56 24.94 -3.30 -35.04
N GLU A 57 23.61 -3.15 -34.92
CA GLU A 57 22.93 -1.86 -34.78
C GLU A 57 22.99 -1.29 -33.34
N GLY A 58 23.63 -2.00 -32.40
CA GLY A 58 23.75 -1.59 -31.00
C GLY A 58 22.44 -1.68 -30.23
N MET A 59 21.51 -2.55 -30.66
CA MET A 59 20.24 -2.72 -29.94
C MET A 59 20.46 -3.43 -28.61
N GLU A 60 19.85 -2.91 -27.56
CA GLU A 60 19.81 -3.53 -26.23
C GLU A 60 18.41 -4.05 -25.88
N ILE A 61 18.33 -5.08 -25.03
CA ILE A 61 17.06 -5.57 -24.52
C ILE A 61 16.64 -4.74 -23.29
N ALA A 62 15.69 -3.82 -23.48
CA ALA A 62 15.17 -2.99 -22.40
C ALA A 62 14.09 -3.68 -21.54
N LEU A 63 13.41 -4.71 -22.08
CA LEU A 63 12.32 -5.40 -21.40
C LEU A 63 12.33 -6.90 -21.74
N ILE A 64 12.33 -7.73 -20.70
CA ILE A 64 12.10 -9.17 -20.82
C ILE A 64 10.81 -9.49 -20.08
N THR A 65 9.94 -10.30 -20.69
CA THR A 65 8.73 -10.80 -20.02
C THR A 65 8.61 -12.31 -20.18
N MET A 66 8.39 -13.03 -19.08
CA MET A 66 8.10 -14.45 -19.05
C MET A 66 6.72 -14.68 -18.45
N SER A 67 5.75 -15.02 -19.29
CA SER A 67 4.37 -15.28 -18.88
C SER A 67 4.08 -16.77 -19.01
N TYR A 68 4.00 -17.47 -17.89
CA TYR A 68 3.86 -18.91 -17.80
C TYR A 68 4.87 -19.66 -18.68
N SER A 69 6.16 -19.39 -18.46
CA SER A 69 7.24 -19.98 -19.24
C SER A 69 8.46 -20.35 -18.43
N LEU A 70 8.71 -19.71 -17.28
CA LEU A 70 9.84 -20.04 -16.43
C LEU A 70 9.65 -21.41 -15.77
N SER A 71 8.41 -21.72 -15.35
CA SER A 71 8.03 -23.03 -14.82
C SER A 71 8.07 -24.15 -15.86
N MET A 72 7.94 -23.83 -17.15
CA MET A 72 8.01 -24.83 -18.24
C MET A 72 9.44 -25.20 -18.63
N VAL A 73 10.43 -24.37 -18.26
CA VAL A 73 11.83 -24.65 -18.59
C VAL A 73 12.33 -25.80 -17.71
N GLU A 74 13.04 -26.75 -18.32
CA GLU A 74 13.60 -27.90 -17.61
C GLU A 74 14.50 -27.49 -16.43
N SER A 75 14.50 -28.31 -15.37
CA SER A 75 15.18 -27.95 -14.12
C SER A 75 16.70 -27.83 -14.24
N GLN A 76 17.33 -28.51 -15.21
CA GLN A 76 18.78 -28.37 -15.44
C GLN A 76 19.14 -27.08 -16.20
N SER A 77 18.23 -26.52 -17.00
CA SER A 77 18.52 -25.37 -17.88
C SER A 77 18.03 -24.04 -17.33
N VAL A 78 17.10 -24.03 -16.36
CA VAL A 78 16.51 -22.80 -15.82
C VAL A 78 17.54 -21.81 -15.26
N TRP A 79 18.59 -22.29 -14.60
CA TRP A 79 19.64 -21.43 -14.05
C TRP A 79 20.45 -20.75 -15.15
N GLY A 80 20.88 -21.54 -16.15
CA GLY A 80 21.61 -21.01 -17.31
C GLY A 80 20.76 -20.06 -18.16
N LEU A 81 19.45 -20.30 -18.25
CA LEU A 81 18.50 -19.37 -18.86
C LEU A 81 18.49 -18.04 -18.10
N VAL A 82 18.31 -18.06 -16.77
CA VAL A 82 18.26 -16.83 -15.96
C VAL A 82 19.58 -16.05 -16.05
N GLU A 83 20.73 -16.73 -16.00
CA GLU A 83 22.05 -16.11 -16.19
C GLU A 83 22.17 -15.44 -17.56
N ARG A 84 21.70 -16.10 -18.62
CA ARG A 84 21.74 -15.55 -19.98
C ARG A 84 20.82 -14.35 -20.14
N LEU A 85 19.58 -14.45 -19.63
CA LEU A 85 18.62 -13.34 -19.66
C LEU A 85 19.14 -12.15 -18.86
N TRP A 86 19.80 -12.38 -17.72
CA TRP A 86 20.52 -11.34 -17.00
C TRP A 86 21.61 -10.74 -17.88
N GLY A 87 22.43 -11.53 -18.56
CA GLY A 87 23.50 -11.04 -19.43
C GLY A 87 23.01 -10.11 -20.56
N VAL A 88 21.94 -10.49 -21.27
CA VAL A 88 21.42 -9.72 -22.42
C VAL A 88 20.53 -8.53 -22.04
N LEU A 89 20.02 -8.48 -20.80
CA LEU A 89 19.21 -7.38 -20.33
C LEU A 89 20.06 -6.11 -20.20
N SER A 90 19.58 -4.99 -20.74
CA SER A 90 20.22 -3.67 -20.56
C SER A 90 20.42 -3.36 -19.07
N PRO A 91 21.48 -2.61 -18.66
CA PRO A 91 21.66 -2.17 -17.28
C PRO A 91 20.44 -1.45 -16.69
N THR A 92 19.67 -0.72 -17.52
CA THR A 92 18.42 -0.06 -17.11
C THR A 92 17.17 -0.85 -17.47
N GLY A 93 17.34 -2.11 -17.87
CA GLY A 93 16.24 -2.96 -18.33
C GLY A 93 15.42 -3.55 -17.19
N ILE A 94 14.18 -3.93 -17.50
CA ILE A 94 13.25 -4.56 -16.57
C ILE A 94 13.01 -6.02 -17.00
N PHE A 95 12.99 -6.92 -16.02
CA PHE A 95 12.58 -8.30 -16.20
C PHE A 95 11.28 -8.57 -15.44
N GLY A 96 10.23 -8.96 -16.16
CA GLY A 96 8.94 -9.34 -15.60
C GLY A 96 8.67 -10.85 -15.72
N VAL A 97 8.16 -11.44 -14.66
CA VAL A 97 7.73 -12.84 -14.63
C VAL A 97 6.30 -12.92 -14.08
N ALA A 98 5.42 -13.63 -14.78
CA ALA A 98 4.09 -13.99 -14.31
C ALA A 98 3.94 -15.50 -14.40
N ASP A 99 3.99 -16.21 -13.28
CA ASP A 99 4.08 -17.67 -13.29
C ASP A 99 3.39 -18.32 -12.08
N PHE A 100 3.13 -19.62 -12.17
CA PHE A 100 2.64 -20.41 -11.05
C PHE A 100 3.77 -20.72 -10.07
N TYR A 101 3.44 -20.95 -8.80
CA TYR A 101 4.44 -21.30 -7.80
C TYR A 101 3.88 -22.20 -6.69
N VAL A 102 4.78 -22.94 -6.06
CA VAL A 102 4.56 -23.52 -4.74
C VAL A 102 5.66 -22.97 -3.81
N PRO A 103 5.31 -22.38 -2.66
CA PRO A 103 6.30 -21.81 -1.75
C PRO A 103 7.07 -22.92 -1.01
N SER A 104 8.26 -22.56 -0.56
CA SER A 104 9.01 -23.29 0.46
C SER A 104 8.16 -23.50 1.73
N LYS A 105 8.44 -24.57 2.50
CA LYS A 105 7.69 -24.86 3.75
C LYS A 105 7.75 -23.70 4.73
N HIS A 106 8.89 -23.03 4.78
CA HIS A 106 9.13 -21.84 5.56
C HIS A 106 9.40 -20.70 4.56
N THR A 107 8.64 -19.62 4.68
CA THR A 107 8.78 -18.40 3.87
C THR A 107 8.69 -17.23 4.83
N GLU A 108 9.61 -16.28 4.71
CA GLU A 108 9.60 -15.03 5.48
C GLU A 108 8.53 -14.06 4.95
N ASP A 109 8.12 -14.23 3.69
CA ASP A 109 7.02 -13.50 3.10
C ASP A 109 5.69 -14.23 3.37
N PRO A 110 4.84 -13.73 4.29
CA PRO A 110 3.57 -14.36 4.62
C PRO A 110 2.57 -14.34 3.46
N THR A 111 2.75 -13.44 2.47
CA THR A 111 1.85 -13.37 1.30
C THR A 111 2.02 -14.56 0.36
N ARG A 112 3.12 -15.31 0.48
CA ARG A 112 3.40 -16.55 -0.28
C ARG A 112 2.82 -17.80 0.37
N HIS A 113 2.37 -17.70 1.61
CA HIS A 113 2.09 -18.90 2.41
C HIS A 113 0.90 -19.71 1.86
N LEU A 114 1.13 -21.01 1.72
CA LEU A 114 0.11 -22.01 1.36
C LEU A 114 0.08 -23.14 2.38
N SER A 115 -1.11 -23.65 2.69
CA SER A 115 -1.27 -24.82 3.55
C SER A 115 -0.65 -26.07 2.91
N TRP A 116 -0.42 -27.11 3.71
CA TRP A 116 0.27 -28.33 3.25
C TRP A 116 -0.39 -28.97 2.02
N LEU A 117 -1.72 -29.08 2.00
CA LEU A 117 -2.46 -29.77 0.94
C LEU A 117 -2.31 -29.08 -0.43
N PRO A 118 -2.59 -27.77 -0.60
CA PRO A 118 -2.34 -27.06 -1.87
C PRO A 118 -0.89 -27.13 -2.33
N ARG A 119 0.10 -27.05 -1.42
CA ARG A 119 1.52 -27.15 -1.80
C ARG A 119 1.85 -28.50 -2.42
N TRP A 120 1.39 -29.58 -1.79
CA TRP A 120 1.58 -30.93 -2.28
C TRP A 120 0.80 -31.18 -3.59
N PHE A 121 -0.47 -30.81 -3.62
CA PHE A 121 -1.36 -31.04 -4.75
C PHE A 121 -0.87 -30.33 -6.01
N TRP A 122 -0.58 -29.03 -5.93
CA TRP A 122 -0.17 -28.27 -7.10
C TRP A 122 1.21 -28.66 -7.61
N ALA A 123 2.14 -29.00 -6.71
CA ALA A 123 3.45 -29.52 -7.12
C ALA A 123 3.30 -30.78 -7.99
N ILE A 124 2.44 -31.73 -7.59
CA ILE A 124 2.22 -32.96 -8.36
C ILE A 124 1.40 -32.71 -9.62
N TRP A 125 0.34 -31.91 -9.53
CA TRP A 125 -0.56 -31.66 -10.65
C TRP A 125 0.19 -31.09 -11.86
N PHE A 126 1.05 -30.10 -11.64
CA PHE A 126 1.83 -29.48 -12.70
C PHE A 126 3.00 -30.35 -13.19
N ASP A 127 3.57 -31.17 -12.30
CA ASP A 127 4.62 -32.13 -12.68
C ASP A 127 4.13 -33.16 -13.71
N LEU A 128 2.84 -33.53 -13.69
CA LEU A 128 2.24 -34.41 -14.71
C LEU A 128 2.35 -33.86 -16.14
N ASP A 129 2.39 -32.52 -16.29
CA ASP A 129 2.53 -31.83 -17.57
C ASP A 129 3.97 -31.30 -17.80
N ASN A 130 4.96 -31.79 -17.03
CA ASN A 130 6.35 -31.31 -17.02
C ASN A 130 6.49 -29.80 -16.72
N VAL A 131 5.63 -29.28 -15.83
CA VAL A 131 5.69 -27.90 -15.33
C VAL A 131 6.21 -27.92 -13.90
N TYR A 132 7.32 -27.23 -13.67
CA TYR A 132 8.10 -27.33 -12.44
C TYR A 132 7.87 -26.11 -11.55
N LEU A 133 7.16 -26.30 -10.44
CA LEU A 133 6.81 -25.24 -9.48
C LEU A 133 7.79 -25.11 -8.30
N ASN A 134 9.03 -25.59 -8.45
CA ASN A 134 10.02 -25.58 -7.36
C ASN A 134 10.28 -24.14 -6.87
N PRO A 135 10.18 -23.85 -5.55
CA PRO A 135 10.36 -22.51 -5.00
C PRO A 135 11.71 -21.87 -5.34
N ALA A 136 12.76 -22.69 -5.48
CA ALA A 136 14.11 -22.22 -5.79
C ALA A 136 14.19 -21.40 -7.08
N ARG A 137 13.28 -21.62 -8.03
CA ARG A 137 13.23 -20.88 -9.30
C ARG A 137 13.02 -19.38 -9.08
N ARG A 138 12.07 -19.05 -8.21
CA ARG A 138 11.77 -17.67 -7.85
C ARG A 138 12.82 -17.11 -6.89
N GLU A 139 13.26 -17.91 -5.92
CA GLU A 139 14.32 -17.50 -4.98
C GLU A 139 15.59 -17.10 -5.74
N TYR A 140 15.94 -17.81 -6.82
CA TYR A 140 17.08 -17.46 -7.67
C TYR A 140 16.88 -16.16 -8.47
N LEU A 141 15.65 -15.88 -8.95
CA LEU A 141 15.35 -14.59 -9.57
C LEU A 141 15.56 -13.45 -8.58
N GLU A 142 15.03 -13.60 -7.36
CA GLU A 142 15.12 -12.60 -6.29
C GLU A 142 16.55 -12.46 -5.74
N TYR A 143 17.37 -13.50 -5.85
CA TYR A 143 18.80 -13.48 -5.55
C TYR A 143 19.62 -12.77 -6.64
N LYS A 144 19.30 -13.01 -7.91
CA LYS A 144 20.09 -12.51 -9.06
C LYS A 144 19.74 -11.08 -9.44
N PHE A 145 18.47 -10.69 -9.27
CA PHE A 145 17.95 -9.37 -9.64
C PHE A 145 17.45 -8.64 -8.41
N LYS A 146 17.60 -7.31 -8.42
CA LYS A 146 16.92 -6.46 -7.44
C LYS A 146 15.42 -6.50 -7.71
N THR A 147 14.65 -7.00 -6.75
CA THR A 147 13.19 -7.03 -6.85
C THR A 147 12.62 -5.60 -6.77
N ILE A 148 11.92 -5.16 -7.81
CA ILE A 148 11.23 -3.86 -7.87
C ILE A 148 9.82 -3.99 -7.28
N LYS A 149 9.09 -5.03 -7.71
CA LYS A 149 7.72 -5.28 -7.26
C LYS A 149 7.46 -6.78 -7.29
N SER A 150 6.72 -7.26 -6.30
CA SER A 150 6.15 -8.59 -6.36
C SER A 150 4.75 -8.61 -5.78
N ILE A 151 3.93 -9.49 -6.34
CA ILE A 151 2.60 -9.79 -5.83
C ILE A 151 2.30 -11.28 -5.99
N ASN A 152 1.67 -11.83 -4.95
CA ASN A 152 1.20 -13.21 -4.90
C ASN A 152 -0.33 -13.22 -4.99
N LEU A 153 -0.90 -14.04 -5.86
CA LEU A 153 -2.34 -14.10 -6.10
C LEU A 153 -2.80 -15.54 -6.32
N LYS A 154 -4.11 -15.71 -6.38
CA LYS A 154 -4.76 -16.99 -6.67
C LYS A 154 -5.71 -16.82 -7.85
N ASN A 155 -5.65 -17.76 -8.79
CA ASN A 155 -6.63 -17.84 -9.86
C ASN A 155 -7.79 -18.71 -9.39
N HIS A 156 -8.98 -18.12 -9.29
CA HIS A 156 -10.20 -18.80 -8.87
C HIS A 156 -10.82 -19.55 -10.05
N PHE A 157 -10.26 -20.71 -10.40
CA PHE A 157 -10.71 -21.51 -11.55
C PHE A 157 -12.09 -22.12 -11.29
N ILE A 158 -12.28 -22.72 -10.10
CA ILE A 158 -13.58 -23.19 -9.63
C ILE A 158 -13.76 -22.71 -8.18
N PRO A 159 -14.28 -21.49 -7.97
CA PRO A 159 -14.54 -20.99 -6.62
C PRO A 159 -15.60 -21.87 -5.92
N PRO A 160 -15.44 -22.25 -4.63
CA PRO A 160 -14.32 -21.99 -3.73
C PRO A 160 -13.26 -23.13 -3.65
N PHE A 161 -13.32 -24.12 -4.54
CA PHE A 161 -12.61 -25.40 -4.36
C PHE A 161 -11.21 -25.46 -5.00
N ILE A 162 -10.98 -24.70 -6.07
CA ILE A 162 -9.74 -24.79 -6.85
C ILE A 162 -9.19 -23.39 -7.08
N ASP A 163 -8.14 -23.08 -6.31
CA ASP A 163 -7.36 -21.84 -6.38
C ASP A 163 -5.93 -22.15 -6.77
N ILE A 164 -5.51 -21.73 -7.96
CA ILE A 164 -4.15 -21.96 -8.45
C ILE A 164 -3.26 -20.77 -8.04
N PRO A 165 -2.22 -20.99 -7.21
CA PRO A 165 -1.31 -19.93 -6.80
C PRO A 165 -0.42 -19.46 -7.94
N TYR A 166 -0.37 -18.15 -8.18
CA TYR A 166 0.53 -17.53 -9.14
C TYR A 166 1.13 -16.25 -8.56
N TYR A 167 2.23 -15.81 -9.15
CA TYR A 167 2.89 -14.57 -8.79
C TYR A 167 3.12 -13.71 -10.02
N VAL A 168 3.20 -12.40 -9.80
CA VAL A 168 3.76 -11.45 -10.75
C VAL A 168 4.95 -10.79 -10.06
N TRP A 169 6.10 -10.82 -10.70
CA TRP A 169 7.36 -10.28 -10.18
C TRP A 169 8.01 -9.41 -11.24
N LEU A 170 8.57 -8.29 -10.80
CA LEU A 170 9.36 -7.37 -11.60
C LEU A 170 10.71 -7.18 -10.92
N GLY A 171 11.78 -7.35 -11.65
CA GLY A 171 13.14 -7.07 -11.20
C GLY A 171 13.93 -6.26 -12.22
N ALA A 172 15.05 -5.72 -11.75
CA ALA A 172 16.06 -5.07 -12.59
C ALA A 172 17.45 -5.53 -12.18
N LYS A 173 18.44 -5.23 -13.02
CA LYS A 173 19.84 -5.41 -12.66
C LYS A 173 20.17 -4.58 -11.43
N ASP A 174 20.99 -5.17 -10.57
CA ASP A 174 21.49 -4.49 -9.38
C ASP A 174 22.92 -4.01 -9.65
N SER A 175 23.09 -2.71 -9.85
CA SER A 175 24.39 -2.11 -10.17
C SER A 175 25.40 -2.28 -9.03
N THR A 176 24.95 -2.37 -7.78
CA THR A 176 25.78 -2.69 -6.61
C THR A 176 26.30 -4.12 -6.65
N ARG A 177 25.46 -5.09 -7.02
CA ARG A 177 25.85 -6.49 -7.17
C ARG A 177 26.72 -6.75 -8.40
N GLU A 178 26.54 -5.94 -9.44
CA GLU A 178 27.43 -5.93 -10.61
C GLU A 178 28.85 -5.52 -10.20
N ALA A 179 29.01 -4.55 -9.29
CA ALA A 179 30.29 -4.20 -8.71
C ALA A 179 30.86 -5.29 -7.78
N GLU A 180 30.04 -5.90 -6.92
CA GLU A 180 30.46 -7.03 -6.05
C GLU A 180 30.93 -8.25 -6.86
N LEU A 181 30.17 -8.66 -7.88
CA LEU A 181 30.53 -9.78 -8.76
C LEU A 181 31.79 -9.47 -9.59
N SER A 182 32.00 -8.21 -9.96
CA SER A 182 33.23 -7.76 -10.61
C SER A 182 34.43 -7.88 -9.66
N LEU A 183 34.28 -7.47 -8.41
CA LEU A 183 35.31 -7.60 -7.38
C LEU A 183 35.61 -9.07 -7.03
N GLU A 184 34.58 -9.91 -6.89
CA GLU A 184 34.75 -11.35 -6.65
C GLU A 184 35.44 -12.04 -7.82
N SER A 185 35.10 -11.71 -9.07
CA SER A 185 35.76 -12.28 -10.25
C SER A 185 37.21 -11.82 -10.41
N MET A 186 37.55 -10.60 -9.97
CA MET A 186 38.93 -10.12 -9.89
C MET A 186 39.71 -10.79 -8.75
N ALA A 187 39.06 -11.11 -7.63
CA ALA A 187 39.69 -11.79 -6.49
C ALA A 187 40.02 -13.28 -6.74
N VAL A 188 39.43 -13.90 -7.77
CA VAL A 188 39.73 -15.29 -8.15
C VAL A 188 40.94 -15.40 -9.10
N ASP A 189 41.34 -14.30 -9.77
CA ASP A 189 42.47 -14.30 -10.72
C ASP A 189 43.83 -14.04 -10.05
N ASP A 190 43.84 -13.44 -8.85
CA ASP A 190 45.06 -13.24 -8.05
C ASP A 190 45.27 -14.39 -7.04
N GLY A 191 45.75 -15.51 -7.57
CA GLY A 191 46.48 -16.48 -6.78
C GLY A 191 47.78 -15.87 -6.23
N VAL A 192 47.86 -15.82 -4.90
CA VAL A 192 49.04 -15.63 -4.02
C VAL A 192 49.26 -14.21 -3.47
N GLY A 193 48.89 -14.03 -2.20
CA GLY A 193 49.48 -13.01 -1.32
C GLY A 193 48.49 -12.44 -0.31
N GLY A 194 48.43 -13.03 0.89
CA GLY A 194 47.52 -12.57 1.94
C GLY A 194 47.88 -11.20 2.51
N VAL A 195 46.87 -10.40 2.84
CA VAL A 195 46.90 -9.35 3.85
C VAL A 195 45.51 -9.23 4.47
N GLU A 196 45.44 -9.28 5.80
CA GLU A 196 44.27 -8.92 6.61
C GLU A 196 44.01 -7.40 6.51
N SER A 197 42.76 -6.98 6.34
CA SER A 197 42.33 -5.68 6.87
C SER A 197 40.83 -5.68 7.16
N GLU A 198 40.50 -5.62 8.45
CA GLU A 198 39.24 -5.09 8.96
C GLU A 198 39.09 -3.62 8.50
N GLY A 199 37.90 -3.27 8.05
CA GLY A 199 37.55 -1.90 7.68
C GLY A 199 36.06 -1.80 7.42
N PHE A 200 35.33 -1.28 8.41
CA PHE A 200 33.94 -0.83 8.28
C PHE A 200 33.81 0.08 7.05
N LEU A 201 32.86 -0.23 6.17
CA LEU A 201 32.41 0.71 5.14
C LEU A 201 31.20 1.47 5.71
N GLU A 202 31.44 2.75 5.99
CA GLU A 202 30.41 3.76 6.24
C GLU A 202 29.53 3.91 5.00
N GLU A 203 28.21 4.00 5.21
CA GLU A 203 27.24 4.39 4.18
C GLU A 203 27.50 5.86 3.79
N GLU A 204 28.37 6.09 2.80
CA GLU A 204 28.47 7.40 2.16
C GLU A 204 27.33 7.61 1.16
N GLU A 205 26.78 8.81 1.26
CA GLU A 205 25.71 9.41 0.48
C GLU A 205 25.71 9.04 -1.01
N LEU A 206 24.68 8.31 -1.46
CA LEU A 206 24.26 8.26 -2.87
C LEU A 206 23.56 9.59 -3.25
N GLY A 207 24.32 10.67 -3.18
CA GLY A 207 23.93 12.03 -3.54
C GLY A 207 24.77 12.55 -4.70
N GLY A 208 24.29 12.33 -5.92
CA GLY A 208 24.63 13.18 -7.07
C GLY A 208 25.71 12.66 -8.03
N GLY A 209 25.33 12.56 -9.31
CA GLY A 209 26.26 12.65 -10.44
C GLY A 209 26.13 11.54 -11.49
N GLY A 210 25.64 11.90 -12.68
CA GLY A 210 25.79 11.09 -13.90
C GLY A 210 24.47 10.64 -14.52
N GLY A 211 23.78 11.54 -15.22
CA GLY A 211 22.64 11.18 -16.06
C GLY A 211 23.10 10.37 -17.27
N THR A 212 23.11 9.05 -17.16
CA THR A 212 22.91 8.18 -18.32
C THR A 212 21.42 8.27 -18.68
N THR A 213 21.12 8.71 -19.90
CA THR A 213 19.77 8.64 -20.46
C THR A 213 19.45 7.16 -20.72
N GLY A 214 19.15 6.42 -19.66
CA GLY A 214 18.79 5.01 -19.71
C GLY A 214 17.50 4.77 -20.48
N ASN A 215 17.35 3.56 -21.04
CA ASN A 215 16.14 3.13 -21.75
C ASN A 215 14.88 3.15 -20.85
N VAL A 216 15.07 3.11 -19.53
CA VAL A 216 14.05 3.36 -18.51
C VAL A 216 14.61 4.41 -17.55
N GLY A 217 13.82 5.45 -17.24
CA GLY A 217 14.27 6.55 -16.39
C GLY A 217 14.72 6.06 -15.01
N SER A 218 15.89 6.50 -14.54
CA SER A 218 16.50 6.08 -13.27
C SER A 218 15.58 6.25 -12.05
N GLY A 219 14.69 7.25 -12.08
CA GLY A 219 13.67 7.45 -11.05
C GLY A 219 12.56 6.38 -10.99
N HIS A 220 12.39 5.55 -12.03
CA HIS A 220 11.39 4.48 -12.10
C HIS A 220 11.94 3.09 -11.74
N VAL A 221 13.26 2.87 -11.85
CA VAL A 221 13.86 1.52 -11.85
C VAL A 221 14.27 1.03 -10.46
N HIS A 222 14.36 1.90 -9.45
CA HIS A 222 14.89 1.53 -8.13
C HIS A 222 13.95 1.88 -6.97
N GLY A 223 12.87 1.11 -6.81
CA GLY A 223 12.29 0.95 -5.47
C GLY A 223 11.54 2.15 -4.87
N GLN A 224 10.90 3.00 -5.67
CA GLN A 224 9.94 4.01 -5.13
C GLN A 224 8.82 3.38 -4.28
N GLY A 225 8.63 2.06 -4.33
CA GLY A 225 7.66 1.36 -3.49
C GLY A 225 7.90 1.56 -1.99
N MET A 226 9.11 1.89 -1.53
CA MET A 226 9.35 2.21 -0.11
C MET A 226 9.61 3.70 0.12
N ARG A 227 9.11 4.58 -0.76
CA ARG A 227 9.34 6.04 -0.70
C ARG A 227 9.00 6.64 0.67
N TRP A 228 7.87 6.24 1.24
CA TRP A 228 7.40 6.75 2.55
C TRP A 228 7.49 5.72 3.66
N ARG A 229 7.49 4.43 3.31
CA ARG A 229 7.34 3.34 4.26
C ARG A 229 8.69 2.77 4.66
N MET A 230 8.93 2.75 5.97
CA MET A 230 10.12 2.13 6.54
C MET A 230 10.00 0.60 6.51
N PRO A 231 11.13 -0.13 6.38
CA PRO A 231 11.15 -1.57 6.58
C PRO A 231 10.51 -1.97 7.92
N PHE A 232 9.79 -3.09 7.94
CA PHE A 232 9.13 -3.59 9.14
C PHE A 232 9.05 -5.12 9.12
N ASP A 233 8.75 -5.72 10.27
CA ASP A 233 8.56 -7.17 10.39
C ASP A 233 7.34 -7.63 9.57
N SER A 234 7.60 -8.35 8.48
CA SER A 234 6.56 -8.93 7.61
C SER A 234 5.63 -9.87 8.39
N GLY A 235 6.09 -10.48 9.49
CA GLY A 235 5.27 -11.33 10.37
C GLY A 235 4.02 -10.64 10.93
N LEU A 236 4.00 -9.30 10.98
CA LEU A 236 2.83 -8.53 11.39
C LEU A 236 1.67 -8.64 10.39
N THR A 237 1.91 -8.81 9.09
CA THR A 237 0.81 -8.78 8.11
C THR A 237 -0.16 -9.96 8.27
N GLY A 238 0.30 -11.09 8.80
CA GLY A 238 -0.56 -12.24 9.12
C GLY A 238 -1.43 -12.05 10.36
N ARG A 239 -1.10 -11.06 11.22
CA ARG A 239 -1.83 -10.78 12.47
C ARG A 239 -3.00 -9.83 12.28
N PHE A 240 -3.00 -9.05 11.21
CA PHE A 240 -4.03 -8.05 10.92
C PHE A 240 -4.70 -8.34 9.58
N ALA A 241 -6.02 -8.56 9.61
CA ALA A 241 -6.79 -8.84 8.40
C ALA A 241 -7.16 -7.57 7.61
N THR A 242 -7.33 -6.43 8.30
CA THR A 242 -7.73 -5.14 7.70
C THR A 242 -7.40 -3.96 8.62
N TYR A 243 -7.57 -2.74 8.12
CA TYR A 243 -7.44 -1.51 8.91
C TYR A 243 -8.68 -1.23 9.74
N ILE A 244 -8.50 -0.47 10.83
CA ILE A 244 -9.60 -0.14 11.73
C ILE A 244 -10.43 0.99 11.13
N TYR A 245 -9.79 2.11 10.77
CA TYR A 245 -10.47 3.33 10.36
C TYR A 245 -10.16 3.73 8.91
N ALA A 246 -11.18 4.04 8.12
CA ALA A 246 -11.00 4.58 6.76
C ALA A 246 -10.71 6.10 6.74
N PHE A 247 -10.97 6.77 7.86
CA PHE A 247 -10.79 8.21 8.08
C PHE A 247 -10.58 8.48 9.57
N THR A 248 -10.01 9.64 9.92
CA THR A 248 -9.74 10.03 11.31
C THR A 248 -10.94 10.78 11.91
N TRP A 249 -11.18 10.60 13.22
CA TRP A 249 -12.28 11.24 13.97
C TRP A 249 -11.88 12.50 14.74
N GLU A 250 -10.58 12.76 14.84
CA GLU A 250 -10.02 13.93 15.50
C GLU A 250 -9.96 15.13 14.58
N ASP A 251 -10.20 16.32 15.13
CA ASP A 251 -10.19 17.57 14.38
C ASP A 251 -8.79 18.18 14.29
N PRO A 252 -8.09 18.08 13.14
CA PRO A 252 -6.74 18.61 13.01
C PRO A 252 -6.72 20.15 13.03
N GLN A 253 -7.85 20.84 12.88
CA GLN A 253 -7.90 22.30 13.02
C GLN A 253 -7.65 22.74 14.47
N VAL A 254 -8.02 21.90 15.44
CA VAL A 254 -7.72 22.14 16.86
C VAL A 254 -6.22 22.05 17.07
N ASP A 255 -5.58 21.01 16.56
CA ASP A 255 -4.13 20.83 16.64
C ASP A 255 -3.39 22.00 15.99
N LEU A 256 -3.73 22.35 14.75
CA LEU A 256 -3.12 23.46 14.02
C LEU A 256 -3.27 24.80 14.73
N ARG A 257 -4.34 25.00 15.50
CA ARG A 257 -4.57 26.23 16.26
C ARG A 257 -3.71 26.33 17.51
N TYR A 258 -3.51 25.21 18.22
CA TYR A 258 -2.90 25.23 19.56
C TYR A 258 -1.45 24.74 19.58
N LEU A 259 -1.05 23.86 18.65
CA LEU A 259 0.32 23.37 18.57
C LEU A 259 1.26 24.36 17.89
N GLU A 260 0.73 25.37 17.19
CA GLU A 260 1.52 26.38 16.46
C GLU A 260 2.59 25.74 15.56
N LEU A 261 2.20 24.70 14.81
CA LEU A 261 3.10 23.92 13.97
C LEU A 261 3.89 24.80 12.98
N LYS A 262 5.19 24.53 12.86
CA LYS A 262 6.13 25.22 11.96
C LYS A 262 6.73 24.28 10.94
N LYS A 263 7.36 24.85 9.90
CA LYS A 263 8.00 24.07 8.84
C LYS A 263 9.24 23.32 9.34
N GLU A 264 9.90 23.82 10.37
CA GLU A 264 11.09 23.23 10.98
C GLU A 264 10.73 22.16 12.03
N ASP A 265 9.45 21.99 12.33
CA ASP A 265 9.02 21.04 13.35
C ASP A 265 9.18 19.60 12.85
N ARG A 266 9.67 18.76 13.75
CA ARG A 266 9.65 17.30 13.61
C ARG A 266 8.59 16.76 14.54
N MET A 267 7.61 16.05 14.01
CA MET A 267 6.48 15.59 14.80
C MET A 267 6.25 14.09 14.72
N LEU A 268 5.73 13.52 15.81
CA LEU A 268 5.25 12.13 15.86
C LEU A 268 3.74 12.11 16.04
N CYS A 269 3.06 11.29 15.24
CA CYS A 269 1.62 11.09 15.35
C CYS A 269 1.23 9.66 15.04
N ILE A 270 0.12 9.20 15.63
CA ILE A 270 -0.49 7.92 15.27
C ILE A 270 -1.04 8.01 13.84
N THR A 271 -0.76 7.02 12.99
CA THR A 271 -1.17 7.05 11.57
C THR A 271 -2.68 7.18 11.43
N SER A 272 -3.44 6.33 12.15
CA SER A 272 -4.91 6.28 12.06
C SER A 272 -5.38 6.25 10.60
N GLY A 273 -6.46 6.95 10.23
CA GLY A 273 -6.91 7.07 8.83
C GLY A 273 -5.93 7.80 7.90
N GLY A 274 -4.79 8.30 8.38
CA GLY A 274 -3.84 9.13 7.64
C GLY A 274 -4.34 10.53 7.32
N CYS A 275 -5.56 10.91 7.74
CA CYS A 275 -6.13 12.22 7.43
C CYS A 275 -5.35 13.34 8.09
N ASN A 276 -5.06 13.23 9.39
CA ASN A 276 -4.36 14.26 10.15
C ASN A 276 -2.91 14.44 9.68
N VAL A 277 -2.20 13.33 9.42
CA VAL A 277 -0.86 13.35 8.79
C VAL A 277 -0.85 14.20 7.52
N LEU A 278 -1.81 13.98 6.63
CA LEU A 278 -1.93 14.72 5.38
C LEU A 278 -2.41 16.16 5.60
N GLU A 279 -3.22 16.41 6.63
CA GLU A 279 -3.64 17.76 7.00
C GLU A 279 -2.44 18.60 7.42
N TYR A 280 -1.57 18.09 8.31
CA TYR A 280 -0.38 18.81 8.77
C TYR A 280 0.60 19.04 7.61
N ALA A 281 0.79 18.04 6.74
CA ALA A 281 1.60 18.18 5.54
C ALA A 281 1.06 19.26 4.59
N ALA A 282 -0.26 19.30 4.36
CA ALA A 282 -0.90 20.27 3.49
C ALA A 282 -0.88 21.70 4.08
N ALA A 283 -1.20 21.84 5.36
CA ALA A 283 -1.36 23.13 6.01
C ALA A 283 -0.01 23.81 6.30
N VAL A 284 0.97 23.03 6.76
CA VAL A 284 2.26 23.55 7.26
C VAL A 284 3.40 23.00 6.44
N GLY A 285 3.45 21.68 6.25
CA GLY A 285 4.60 20.97 5.70
C GLY A 285 5.77 20.96 6.67
N PRO A 286 5.63 20.28 7.84
CA PRO A 286 6.72 20.10 8.78
C PRO A 286 7.90 19.36 8.15
N GLU A 287 9.09 19.52 8.72
CA GLU A 287 10.34 18.93 8.21
C GLU A 287 10.25 17.40 8.21
N ARG A 288 9.59 16.84 9.23
CA ARG A 288 9.44 15.40 9.40
C ARG A 288 8.12 15.08 10.11
N ILE A 289 7.38 14.13 9.56
CA ILE A 289 6.22 13.52 10.23
C ILE A 289 6.47 12.03 10.40
N TYR A 290 6.67 11.58 11.63
CA TYR A 290 6.69 10.16 12.01
C TYR A 290 5.24 9.69 12.19
N ALA A 291 4.70 9.01 11.18
CA ALA A 291 3.39 8.39 11.22
C ALA A 291 3.53 6.94 11.71
N VAL A 292 3.03 6.64 12.91
CA VAL A 292 3.27 5.36 13.60
C VAL A 292 1.98 4.57 13.74
N ASP A 293 2.01 3.30 13.36
CA ASP A 293 0.91 2.37 13.61
C ASP A 293 1.41 0.93 13.62
N LEU A 294 0.92 0.12 14.57
CA LEU A 294 1.27 -1.29 14.63
C LEU A 294 0.58 -2.09 13.51
N ASN A 295 -0.59 -1.64 13.05
CA ASN A 295 -1.37 -2.34 12.04
C ASN A 295 -0.87 -1.96 10.61
N PRO A 296 -0.22 -2.89 9.88
CA PRO A 296 0.26 -2.62 8.53
C PRO A 296 -0.86 -2.23 7.55
N CYS A 297 -2.10 -2.70 7.77
CA CYS A 297 -3.23 -2.34 6.92
C CYS A 297 -3.61 -0.86 7.05
N GLN A 298 -3.45 -0.29 8.25
CA GLN A 298 -3.74 1.12 8.50
C GLN A 298 -2.73 2.00 7.76
N ASN A 299 -1.45 1.60 7.81
CA ASN A 299 -0.36 2.19 7.04
C ASN A 299 -0.53 1.99 5.52
N ASN A 300 -1.10 0.87 5.04
CA ASN A 300 -1.44 0.69 3.61
C ASN A 300 -2.45 1.74 3.11
N LEU A 301 -3.34 2.24 3.99
CA LEU A 301 -4.32 3.26 3.63
C LEU A 301 -3.69 4.65 3.50
N LEU A 302 -2.80 5.03 4.42
CA LEU A 302 -2.02 6.26 4.28
C LEU A 302 -1.19 6.21 2.98
N GLU A 303 -0.55 5.08 2.70
CA GLU A 303 0.25 4.90 1.49
C GLU A 303 -0.59 5.01 0.21
N LEU A 304 -1.82 4.50 0.20
CA LEU A 304 -2.76 4.68 -0.91
C LEU A 304 -3.09 6.15 -1.16
N LYS A 305 -3.27 6.94 -0.09
CA LYS A 305 -3.53 8.39 -0.21
C LYS A 305 -2.31 9.13 -0.75
N LEU A 306 -1.11 8.80 -0.29
CA LEU A 306 0.14 9.39 -0.76
C LEU A 306 0.40 9.07 -2.25
N ALA A 307 0.20 7.82 -2.65
CA ALA A 307 0.23 7.43 -4.06
C ALA A 307 -0.82 8.20 -4.87
N GLY A 308 -2.03 8.33 -4.33
CA GLY A 308 -3.12 9.10 -4.93
C GLY A 308 -2.77 10.56 -5.19
N LEU A 309 -2.20 11.25 -4.20
CA LEU A 309 -1.75 12.64 -4.30
C LEU A 309 -0.63 12.81 -5.34
N THR A 310 0.23 11.81 -5.46
CA THR A 310 1.37 11.83 -6.39
C THR A 310 0.93 11.61 -7.84
N SER A 311 0.02 10.67 -8.10
CA SER A 311 -0.21 10.16 -9.46
C SER A 311 -1.59 10.44 -10.05
N LEU A 312 -2.59 10.79 -9.25
CA LEU A 312 -3.96 10.99 -9.74
C LEU A 312 -4.22 12.45 -10.10
N THR A 313 -5.22 12.65 -10.95
CA THR A 313 -5.84 13.96 -11.12
C THR A 313 -6.75 14.27 -9.93
N TYR A 314 -6.99 15.55 -9.62
CA TYR A 314 -7.90 15.93 -8.53
C TYR A 314 -9.29 15.27 -8.62
N PRO A 315 -9.97 15.21 -9.79
CA PRO A 315 -11.26 14.53 -9.88
C PRO A 315 -11.21 13.04 -9.50
N GLN A 316 -10.15 12.32 -9.90
CA GLN A 316 -9.97 10.91 -9.54
C GLN A 316 -9.68 10.76 -8.04
N PHE A 317 -8.86 11.65 -7.48
CA PHE A 317 -8.55 11.67 -6.05
C PHE A 317 -9.81 11.95 -5.22
N TRP A 318 -10.61 12.93 -5.62
CA TRP A 318 -11.90 13.25 -5.01
C TRP A 318 -12.89 12.09 -5.12
N GLN A 319 -13.01 11.43 -6.27
CA GLN A 319 -13.86 10.24 -6.39
C GLN A 319 -13.44 9.14 -5.41
N LEU A 320 -12.14 8.84 -5.33
CA LEU A 320 -11.64 7.77 -4.47
C LEU A 320 -11.77 8.07 -2.97
N PHE A 321 -11.38 9.27 -2.52
CA PHE A 321 -11.27 9.60 -1.09
C PHE A 321 -12.32 10.60 -0.60
N GLY A 322 -12.91 11.40 -1.48
CA GLY A 322 -14.01 12.33 -1.22
C GLY A 322 -15.38 11.64 -1.29
N GLU A 323 -15.65 10.95 -2.41
CA GLU A 323 -16.89 10.17 -2.62
C GLU A 323 -16.78 8.72 -2.16
N GLY A 324 -15.56 8.25 -1.91
CA GLY A 324 -15.30 6.90 -1.44
C GLY A 324 -15.38 5.83 -2.53
N TYR A 325 -15.53 6.18 -3.81
CA TYR A 325 -15.64 5.21 -4.89
C TYR A 325 -15.12 5.75 -6.21
N LEU A 326 -14.21 4.98 -6.81
CA LEU A 326 -13.65 5.22 -8.14
C LEU A 326 -13.94 3.99 -9.00
N PRO A 327 -14.83 4.07 -10.02
CA PRO A 327 -15.29 2.89 -10.77
C PRO A 327 -14.18 2.04 -11.39
N SER A 328 -13.08 2.67 -11.79
CA SER A 328 -11.92 2.01 -12.41
C SER A 328 -10.77 1.79 -11.42
N PHE A 329 -11.06 1.72 -10.11
CA PHE A 329 -10.02 1.62 -9.07
C PHE A 329 -9.03 0.48 -9.31
N SER A 330 -9.49 -0.73 -9.65
CA SER A 330 -8.58 -1.86 -9.90
C SER A 330 -7.60 -1.62 -11.06
N SER A 331 -8.07 -0.96 -12.13
CA SER A 331 -7.20 -0.59 -13.26
C SER A 331 -6.23 0.53 -12.86
N ILE A 332 -6.73 1.56 -12.17
CA ILE A 332 -5.92 2.71 -11.73
C ILE A 332 -4.88 2.28 -10.68
N LEU A 333 -5.23 1.29 -9.86
CA LEU A 333 -4.33 0.65 -8.91
C LEU A 333 -3.12 0.07 -9.64
N ASP A 334 -3.34 -0.66 -10.73
CA ASP A 334 -2.26 -1.29 -11.50
C ASP A 334 -1.45 -0.25 -12.30
N THR A 335 -2.10 0.75 -12.90
CA THR A 335 -1.46 1.64 -13.89
C THR A 335 -0.89 2.93 -13.32
N HIS A 336 -1.50 3.53 -12.30
CA HIS A 336 -1.09 4.83 -11.75
C HIS A 336 -0.55 4.73 -10.33
N LEU A 337 -1.18 3.91 -9.47
CA LEU A 337 -0.83 3.86 -8.05
C LEU A 337 0.32 2.87 -7.78
N SER A 338 0.36 1.73 -8.47
CA SER A 338 1.33 0.66 -8.21
C SER A 338 2.80 1.12 -8.21
N PRO A 339 3.28 2.07 -9.04
CA PRO A 339 4.66 2.52 -9.00
C PRO A 339 5.06 3.14 -7.65
N HIS A 340 4.12 3.77 -6.95
CA HIS A 340 4.35 4.50 -5.70
C HIS A 340 4.00 3.68 -4.43
N LEU A 341 3.38 2.51 -4.59
CA LEU A 341 3.00 1.66 -3.47
C LEU A 341 4.09 0.64 -3.14
N SER A 342 4.28 0.33 -1.87
CA SER A 342 5.08 -0.80 -1.41
C SER A 342 4.49 -2.11 -1.91
N PRO A 343 5.31 -3.16 -2.06
CA PRO A 343 4.80 -4.49 -2.40
C PRO A 343 3.66 -4.94 -1.47
N HIS A 344 3.78 -4.64 -0.17
CA HIS A 344 2.75 -4.95 0.83
C HIS A 344 1.45 -4.18 0.61
N ALA A 345 1.50 -2.86 0.42
CA ALA A 345 0.29 -2.08 0.18
C ALA A 345 -0.36 -2.44 -1.15
N TYR A 346 0.43 -2.61 -2.22
CA TYR A 346 -0.10 -3.03 -3.51
C TYR A 346 -0.79 -4.39 -3.44
N HIS A 347 -0.16 -5.37 -2.77
CA HIS A 347 -0.76 -6.69 -2.56
C HIS A 347 -2.08 -6.60 -1.79
N PHE A 348 -2.11 -5.86 -0.68
CA PHE A 348 -3.31 -5.63 0.12
C PHE A 348 -4.43 -5.02 -0.71
N TRP A 349 -4.16 -3.93 -1.44
CA TRP A 349 -5.18 -3.25 -2.24
C TRP A 349 -5.63 -4.07 -3.44
N LYS A 350 -4.76 -4.90 -4.02
CA LYS A 350 -5.17 -5.80 -5.11
C LYS A 350 -6.23 -6.79 -4.64
N GLN A 351 -6.04 -7.38 -3.47
CA GLN A 351 -7.00 -8.29 -2.83
C GLN A 351 -8.28 -7.59 -2.41
N ASN A 352 -8.20 -6.31 -2.05
CA ASN A 352 -9.32 -5.55 -1.52
C ASN A 352 -9.91 -4.53 -2.52
N SER A 353 -9.59 -4.62 -3.82
CA SER A 353 -9.97 -3.60 -4.82
C SER A 353 -11.45 -3.57 -5.21
N SER A 354 -12.26 -4.54 -4.78
CA SER A 354 -13.67 -4.71 -5.18
C SER A 354 -14.68 -3.95 -4.33
N PHE A 355 -14.28 -2.93 -3.56
CA PHE A 355 -15.21 -2.13 -2.77
C PHE A 355 -16.02 -1.16 -3.64
N THR A 356 -17.26 -0.87 -3.22
CA THR A 356 -18.13 0.16 -3.83
C THR A 356 -18.25 1.42 -2.98
N SER A 357 -17.63 1.41 -1.79
CA SER A 357 -17.51 2.56 -0.90
C SER A 357 -16.39 2.29 0.10
N LEU A 358 -15.32 3.08 0.04
CA LEU A 358 -14.17 3.03 0.93
C LEU A 358 -14.62 3.21 2.39
N PHE A 359 -15.58 4.09 2.66
CA PHE A 359 -16.10 4.33 4.02
C PHE A 359 -16.87 3.12 4.59
N LYS A 360 -17.25 2.15 3.77
CA LYS A 360 -17.86 0.88 4.21
C LYS A 360 -16.85 -0.24 4.37
N THR A 361 -15.55 0.01 4.27
CA THR A 361 -14.48 -0.98 4.44
C THR A 361 -13.78 -0.83 5.80
N GLY A 362 -12.85 -1.73 6.12
CA GLY A 362 -12.21 -1.79 7.43
C GLY A 362 -13.17 -2.21 8.55
N CYS A 363 -12.68 -2.16 9.79
CA CYS A 363 -13.50 -2.45 10.97
C CYS A 363 -14.63 -1.42 11.14
N SER A 364 -14.33 -0.13 11.06
CA SER A 364 -15.31 0.96 11.21
C SER A 364 -16.40 0.92 10.15
N GLY A 365 -16.09 0.38 8.97
CA GLY A 365 -17.07 0.10 7.92
C GLY A 365 -18.18 -0.85 8.37
N LEU A 366 -17.94 -1.76 9.32
CA LEU A 366 -18.98 -2.62 9.90
C LEU A 366 -20.02 -1.79 10.66
N ALA A 367 -19.56 -0.86 11.52
CA ALA A 367 -20.45 0.03 12.26
C ALA A 367 -21.25 0.93 11.32
N ILE A 368 -20.58 1.50 10.30
CA ILE A 368 -21.24 2.31 9.26
C ILE A 368 -22.30 1.49 8.52
N ARG A 369 -22.02 0.24 8.14
CA ARG A 369 -23.01 -0.64 7.49
C ARG A 369 -24.21 -0.91 8.40
N VAL A 370 -24.02 -1.09 9.70
CA VAL A 370 -25.13 -1.24 10.67
C VAL A 370 -25.97 0.03 10.74
N VAL A 371 -25.35 1.21 10.86
CA VAL A 371 -26.07 2.50 10.88
C VAL A 371 -26.86 2.69 9.58
N GLN A 372 -26.24 2.46 8.42
CA GLN A 372 -26.88 2.57 7.11
C GLN A 372 -28.06 1.58 6.95
N PHE A 373 -27.91 0.36 7.49
CA PHE A 373 -28.99 -0.61 7.55
C PHE A 373 -30.16 -0.12 8.40
N VAL A 374 -29.90 0.44 9.59
CA VAL A 374 -30.93 1.01 10.46
C VAL A 374 -31.65 2.19 9.79
N ILE A 375 -30.90 3.11 9.17
CA ILE A 375 -31.47 4.25 8.42
C ILE A 375 -32.44 3.76 7.35
N LYS A 376 -32.05 2.74 6.58
CA LYS A 376 -32.88 2.14 5.54
C LYS A 376 -34.11 1.44 6.12
N LEU A 377 -33.91 0.58 7.13
CA LEU A 377 -34.99 -0.23 7.73
C LEU A 377 -36.06 0.63 8.40
N ARG A 378 -35.66 1.76 9.01
CA ARG A 378 -36.57 2.68 9.72
C ARG A 378 -37.13 3.79 8.83
N GLY A 379 -36.81 3.81 7.52
CA GLY A 379 -37.27 4.85 6.60
C GLY A 379 -36.69 6.24 6.87
N LEU A 380 -35.56 6.34 7.56
CA LEU A 380 -34.96 7.60 8.01
C LEU A 380 -34.10 8.29 6.95
N LYS A 381 -33.93 7.70 5.76
CA LYS A 381 -33.07 8.23 4.71
C LYS A 381 -33.35 9.71 4.44
N GLY A 382 -34.61 10.07 4.21
CA GLY A 382 -34.99 11.47 3.95
C GLY A 382 -34.78 12.39 5.15
N ALA A 383 -34.95 11.90 6.39
CA ALA A 383 -34.68 12.69 7.59
C ALA A 383 -33.17 12.95 7.75
N VAL A 384 -32.33 11.92 7.55
CA VAL A 384 -30.87 12.07 7.60
C VAL A 384 -30.37 13.03 6.51
N GLU A 385 -30.89 12.92 5.28
CA GLU A 385 -30.54 13.83 4.18
C GLU A 385 -30.95 15.28 4.50
N ARG A 386 -32.15 15.52 5.05
CA ARG A 386 -32.59 16.86 5.49
C ARG A 386 -31.77 17.39 6.66
N MET A 387 -31.39 16.54 7.60
CA MET A 387 -30.56 16.90 8.75
C MET A 387 -29.15 17.33 8.29
N CYS A 388 -28.51 16.51 7.45
CA CYS A 388 -27.17 16.79 6.93
C CYS A 388 -27.16 17.90 5.89
N GLY A 389 -28.27 18.12 5.18
CA GLY A 389 -28.44 19.16 4.18
C GLY A 389 -29.02 20.48 4.70
N SER A 390 -29.28 20.60 6.00
CA SER A 390 -29.89 21.80 6.58
C SER A 390 -29.02 23.05 6.39
N GLU A 391 -29.63 24.18 6.11
CA GLU A 391 -28.93 25.48 6.02
C GLU A 391 -28.72 26.15 7.39
N THR A 392 -29.44 25.68 8.41
CA THR A 392 -29.39 26.28 9.75
C THR A 392 -29.26 25.21 10.81
N LEU A 393 -28.52 25.53 11.88
CA LEU A 393 -28.38 24.65 13.03
C LEU A 393 -29.74 24.35 13.70
N GLU A 394 -30.67 25.32 13.69
CA GLU A 394 -32.01 25.09 14.26
C GLU A 394 -32.85 24.11 13.43
N GLY A 395 -32.75 24.18 12.10
CA GLY A 395 -33.35 23.19 11.21
C GLY A 395 -32.79 21.78 11.45
N GLN A 396 -31.46 21.66 11.59
CA GLN A 396 -30.78 20.40 11.94
C GLN A 396 -31.27 19.85 13.28
N ARG A 397 -31.31 20.70 14.33
CA ARG A 397 -31.78 20.32 15.68
C ARG A 397 -33.20 19.78 15.66
N LYS A 398 -34.08 20.44 14.92
CA LYS A 398 -35.47 20.00 14.80
C LYS A 398 -35.55 18.58 14.25
N VAL A 399 -34.87 18.31 13.13
CA VAL A 399 -34.86 16.98 12.51
C VAL A 399 -34.19 15.94 13.42
N TRP A 400 -33.08 16.29 14.08
CA TRP A 400 -32.45 15.41 15.07
C TRP A 400 -33.43 15.00 16.16
N ARG A 401 -34.02 15.97 16.88
CA ARG A 401 -34.89 15.73 18.04
C ARG A 401 -36.18 14.99 17.69
N GLU A 402 -36.83 15.39 16.60
CA GLU A 402 -38.16 14.89 16.24
C GLU A 402 -38.12 13.60 15.43
N GLU A 403 -37.12 13.41 14.56
CA GLU A 403 -37.15 12.33 13.55
C GLU A 403 -36.02 11.31 13.68
N VAL A 404 -34.80 11.71 14.05
CA VAL A 404 -33.62 10.81 13.98
C VAL A 404 -33.27 10.23 15.35
N ARG A 405 -33.16 11.08 16.38
CA ARG A 405 -32.76 10.73 17.74
C ARG A 405 -33.56 9.57 18.35
N PRO A 406 -34.91 9.49 18.24
CA PRO A 406 -35.68 8.40 18.84
C PRO A 406 -35.30 7.01 18.32
N HIS A 407 -34.76 6.92 17.11
CA HIS A 407 -34.35 5.65 16.50
C HIS A 407 -32.88 5.35 16.77
N PHE A 408 -32.00 6.36 16.68
CA PHE A 408 -30.57 6.21 16.93
C PHE A 408 -30.27 5.92 18.41
N LEU A 409 -31.04 6.51 19.33
CA LEU A 409 -30.93 6.26 20.77
C LEU A 409 -31.94 5.22 21.27
N SER A 410 -32.46 4.37 20.39
CA SER A 410 -33.38 3.32 20.84
C SER A 410 -32.62 2.25 21.65
N SER A 411 -33.19 1.82 22.78
CA SER A 411 -32.51 0.91 23.72
C SER A 411 -32.11 -0.44 23.10
N TRP A 412 -32.82 -0.91 22.08
CA TRP A 412 -32.46 -2.14 21.35
C TRP A 412 -31.19 -1.96 20.52
N LEU A 413 -31.03 -0.82 19.84
CA LEU A 413 -29.86 -0.54 19.01
C LEU A 413 -28.64 -0.35 19.90
N ILE A 414 -28.77 0.43 20.97
CA ILE A 414 -27.71 0.62 21.95
C ILE A 414 -27.29 -0.72 22.57
N ARG A 415 -28.22 -1.64 22.85
CA ARG A 415 -27.88 -2.97 23.35
C ARG A 415 -27.07 -3.82 22.35
N ILE A 416 -27.33 -3.68 21.05
CA ILE A 416 -26.54 -4.37 20.01
C ILE A 416 -25.14 -3.77 19.89
N LEU A 417 -25.05 -2.44 19.93
CA LEU A 417 -23.77 -1.72 19.83
C LEU A 417 -22.92 -1.90 21.10
N ASN A 418 -23.56 -2.00 22.26
CA ASN A 418 -22.96 -2.25 23.57
C ASN A 418 -22.60 -3.75 23.77
N ASN A 419 -21.86 -4.30 22.82
CA ASN A 419 -21.32 -5.65 22.86
C ASN A 419 -19.80 -5.59 22.67
N GLU A 420 -19.03 -6.15 23.60
CA GLU A 420 -17.55 -6.07 23.59
C GLU A 420 -16.92 -6.51 22.25
N ARG A 421 -17.45 -7.57 21.63
CA ARG A 421 -16.95 -8.05 20.33
C ARG A 421 -17.23 -7.07 19.21
N PHE A 422 -18.39 -6.41 19.26
CA PHE A 422 -18.76 -5.39 18.28
C PHE A 422 -17.93 -4.12 18.50
N LEU A 423 -17.79 -3.65 19.74
CA LEU A 423 -17.01 -2.47 20.08
C LEU A 423 -15.54 -2.63 19.69
N TRP A 424 -14.93 -3.77 20.03
CA TRP A 424 -13.57 -4.08 19.61
C TRP A 424 -13.46 -4.27 18.10
N GLY A 425 -14.28 -5.15 17.53
CA GLY A 425 -14.16 -5.55 16.12
C GLY A 425 -14.63 -4.51 15.11
N ALA A 426 -15.52 -3.59 15.49
CA ALA A 426 -16.09 -2.57 14.61
C ALA A 426 -15.63 -1.15 14.95
N LEU A 427 -15.41 -0.83 16.23
CA LEU A 427 -15.05 0.54 16.64
C LEU A 427 -13.62 0.65 17.18
N GLY A 428 -12.89 -0.46 17.31
CA GLY A 428 -11.54 -0.48 17.86
C GLY A 428 -11.47 -0.24 19.37
N ILE A 429 -12.60 -0.26 20.09
CA ILE A 429 -12.66 0.11 21.51
C ILE A 429 -12.23 -1.09 22.38
N PRO A 430 -11.10 -1.01 23.12
CA PRO A 430 -10.66 -2.09 23.99
C PRO A 430 -11.59 -2.32 25.19
N PRO A 431 -11.60 -3.53 25.79
CA PRO A 431 -12.33 -3.77 27.02
C PRO A 431 -11.94 -2.82 28.16
N ALA A 432 -10.66 -2.42 28.26
CA ALA A 432 -10.19 -1.48 29.29
C ALA A 432 -10.89 -0.11 29.17
N GLN A 433 -10.88 0.49 27.97
CA GLN A 433 -11.57 1.75 27.68
C GLN A 433 -13.08 1.62 27.93
N MET A 434 -13.70 0.50 27.56
CA MET A 434 -15.12 0.26 27.83
C MET A 434 -15.43 0.20 29.33
N GLN A 435 -14.56 -0.41 30.14
CA GLN A 435 -14.74 -0.46 31.58
C GLN A 435 -14.62 0.94 32.22
N MET A 436 -13.81 1.85 31.66
CA MET A 436 -13.77 3.24 32.10
C MET A 436 -15.13 3.93 31.90
N VAL A 437 -15.72 3.79 30.71
CA VAL A 437 -17.06 4.35 30.41
C VAL A 437 -18.13 3.79 31.35
N LEU A 438 -18.12 2.47 31.59
CA LEU A 438 -19.11 1.81 32.44
C LEU A 438 -18.98 2.18 33.93
N ARG A 439 -17.83 2.68 34.37
CA ARG A 439 -17.64 3.21 35.73
C ARG A 439 -18.32 4.57 35.93
N GLU A 440 -18.42 5.38 34.87
CA GLU A 440 -19.07 6.70 34.92
C GLU A 440 -20.60 6.63 34.77
N GLY A 441 -21.12 5.53 34.24
CA GLY A 441 -22.54 5.27 34.13
C GLY A 441 -22.90 4.27 33.03
N PRO A 442 -24.21 4.08 32.77
CA PRO A 442 -24.68 3.23 31.67
C PRO A 442 -24.15 3.71 30.31
N ALA A 443 -23.79 2.78 29.42
CA ALA A 443 -23.35 3.10 28.05
C ALA A 443 -24.37 3.95 27.27
N TYR A 444 -25.66 3.83 27.59
CA TYR A 444 -26.71 4.69 27.03
C TYR A 444 -26.44 6.17 27.30
N ASP A 445 -26.12 6.52 28.55
CA ASP A 445 -25.89 7.90 28.96
C ASP A 445 -24.62 8.47 28.31
N TYR A 446 -23.58 7.65 28.17
CA TYR A 446 -22.38 8.02 27.42
C TYR A 446 -22.70 8.35 25.95
N ILE A 447 -23.48 7.50 25.27
CA ILE A 447 -23.87 7.73 23.87
C ILE A 447 -24.71 9.01 23.74
N VAL A 448 -25.65 9.25 24.66
CA VAL A 448 -26.46 10.48 24.67
C VAL A 448 -25.57 11.71 24.85
N ARG A 449 -24.69 11.69 25.86
CA ARG A 449 -23.74 12.78 26.15
C ARG A 449 -22.73 13.00 25.03
N SER A 450 -22.48 11.98 24.20
CA SER A 450 -21.61 12.10 23.03
C SER A 450 -22.35 12.64 21.81
N LEU A 451 -23.53 12.11 21.48
CA LEU A 451 -24.24 12.43 20.24
C LEU A 451 -25.04 13.73 20.30
N ASP A 452 -25.73 14.01 21.41
CA ASP A 452 -26.57 15.20 21.51
C ASP A 452 -25.75 16.50 21.34
N PRO A 453 -24.61 16.71 22.03
CA PRO A 453 -23.82 17.92 21.85
C PRO A 453 -23.31 18.11 20.41
N VAL A 454 -22.93 17.03 19.73
CA VAL A 454 -22.49 17.08 18.33
C VAL A 454 -23.62 17.59 17.45
N LEU A 455 -24.80 16.96 17.51
CA LEU A 455 -25.90 17.31 16.61
C LEU A 455 -26.66 18.58 17.03
N GLU A 456 -26.51 19.02 18.28
CA GLU A 456 -27.12 20.26 18.76
C GLU A 456 -26.21 21.49 18.64
N ASN A 457 -24.89 21.32 18.70
CA ASN A 457 -23.97 22.47 18.76
C ASN A 457 -23.07 22.63 17.53
N THR A 458 -22.97 21.63 16.66
CA THR A 458 -22.15 21.71 15.44
C THR A 458 -23.00 21.56 14.19
N HIS A 459 -22.70 22.36 13.16
CA HIS A 459 -23.43 22.30 11.90
C HIS A 459 -22.83 21.24 10.97
N LEU A 460 -23.55 20.13 10.74
CA LEU A 460 -23.06 18.98 9.97
C LEU A 460 -22.68 19.37 8.54
N LYS A 461 -23.48 20.23 7.90
CA LYS A 461 -23.26 20.62 6.50
C LYS A 461 -21.96 21.39 6.29
N SER A 462 -21.60 22.29 7.20
CA SER A 462 -20.56 23.29 6.97
C SER A 462 -19.37 23.26 7.93
N GLN A 463 -19.44 22.48 9.01
CA GLN A 463 -18.40 22.47 10.05
C GLN A 463 -17.98 21.06 10.48
N ASN A 464 -18.90 20.11 10.50
CA ASN A 464 -18.64 18.80 11.08
C ASN A 464 -18.70 17.67 10.05
N TYR A 465 -17.64 17.58 9.23
CA TYR A 465 -17.54 16.52 8.24
C TYR A 465 -17.36 15.12 8.86
N PHE A 466 -16.85 15.03 10.10
CA PHE A 466 -16.64 13.77 10.81
C PHE A 466 -17.92 12.97 11.00
N TRP A 467 -19.02 13.66 11.32
CA TRP A 467 -20.34 13.04 11.47
C TRP A 467 -21.18 13.09 10.20
N TYR A 468 -20.95 14.07 9.32
CA TYR A 468 -21.56 14.10 7.99
C TYR A 468 -21.18 12.85 7.17
N LEU A 469 -19.89 12.52 7.14
CA LEU A 469 -19.33 11.44 6.32
C LEU A 469 -19.97 10.06 6.58
N PRO A 470 -20.04 9.50 7.79
CA PRO A 470 -20.63 8.18 8.02
C PRO A 470 -22.15 8.14 7.76
N LEU A 471 -22.84 9.30 7.82
CA LEU A 471 -24.26 9.42 7.51
C LEU A 471 -24.53 9.47 6.00
N MET A 472 -23.72 10.24 5.26
CA MET A 472 -23.93 10.50 3.83
C MET A 472 -23.04 9.64 2.91
N LEU A 473 -21.99 9.04 3.45
CA LEU A 473 -20.96 8.23 2.76
C LEU A 473 -20.17 8.99 1.70
N HIS A 474 -20.06 10.31 1.85
CA HIS A 474 -19.18 11.17 1.07
C HIS A 474 -18.88 12.47 1.84
N TYR A 475 -17.81 13.15 1.47
CA TYR A 475 -17.55 14.52 1.88
C TYR A 475 -18.30 15.51 0.98
N THR A 476 -18.37 16.79 1.39
CA THR A 476 -18.79 17.87 0.48
C THR A 476 -17.59 18.75 0.16
N PRO A 477 -17.50 19.34 -1.06
CA PRO A 477 -16.36 20.21 -1.41
C PRO A 477 -16.19 21.40 -0.46
N SER A 478 -17.27 21.85 0.20
CA SER A 478 -17.27 22.95 1.16
C SER A 478 -16.97 22.55 2.61
N ASN A 479 -17.00 21.26 2.92
CA ASN A 479 -16.79 20.73 4.27
C ASN A 479 -16.06 19.39 4.19
N THR A 480 -14.74 19.47 4.15
CA THR A 480 -13.81 18.35 3.93
C THR A 480 -12.44 18.69 4.53
N PRO A 481 -11.62 17.69 4.89
CA PRO A 481 -10.21 17.90 5.21
C PRO A 481 -9.46 18.71 4.15
N LEU A 482 -8.48 19.52 4.54
CA LEU A 482 -7.70 20.36 3.63
C LEU A 482 -7.03 19.54 2.54
N TYR A 483 -6.48 18.36 2.85
CA TYR A 483 -5.82 17.50 1.86
C TYR A 483 -6.76 17.00 0.74
N LEU A 484 -8.07 17.03 0.96
CA LEU A 484 -9.10 16.70 -0.04
C LEU A 484 -9.64 17.93 -0.78
N SER A 485 -9.37 19.14 -0.29
CA SER A 485 -9.73 20.36 -0.99
C SER A 485 -8.87 20.57 -2.25
N PRO A 486 -9.34 21.34 -3.25
CA PRO A 486 -8.51 21.67 -4.42
C PRO A 486 -7.19 22.36 -4.03
N SER A 487 -7.20 23.25 -3.04
CA SER A 487 -6.00 23.97 -2.59
C SER A 487 -5.00 23.06 -1.90
N GLY A 488 -5.45 22.18 -1.00
CA GLY A 488 -4.55 21.26 -0.31
C GLY A 488 -4.01 20.19 -1.24
N PHE A 489 -4.85 19.63 -2.12
CA PHE A 489 -4.42 18.71 -3.16
C PHE A 489 -3.34 19.34 -4.06
N ASN A 490 -3.59 20.54 -4.58
CA ASN A 490 -2.62 21.24 -5.43
C ASN A 490 -1.32 21.51 -4.70
N THR A 491 -1.38 21.95 -3.44
CA THR A 491 -0.18 22.20 -2.61
C THR A 491 0.65 20.93 -2.47
N LEU A 492 0.02 19.82 -2.08
CA LEU A 492 0.71 18.54 -1.89
C LEU A 492 1.26 17.94 -3.19
N GLN A 493 0.62 18.23 -4.33
CA GLN A 493 1.08 17.76 -5.63
C GLN A 493 2.21 18.64 -6.21
N SER A 494 2.18 19.95 -5.98
CA SER A 494 3.23 20.88 -6.46
C SER A 494 4.47 20.92 -5.58
N GLU A 495 4.34 20.54 -4.31
CA GLU A 495 5.40 20.52 -3.29
C GLU A 495 5.61 19.07 -2.79
N PRO A 496 6.15 18.15 -3.63
CA PRO A 496 6.30 16.73 -3.29
C PRO A 496 7.19 16.48 -2.06
N GLU A 497 8.07 17.43 -1.72
CA GLU A 497 8.89 17.39 -0.51
C GLU A 497 8.04 17.33 0.77
N ARG A 498 6.81 17.86 0.75
CA ARG A 498 5.86 17.73 1.87
C ARG A 498 5.42 16.28 2.07
N LEU A 499 5.22 15.55 0.99
CA LEU A 499 4.94 14.10 1.07
C LEU A 499 6.19 13.34 1.49
N ASP A 500 7.37 13.76 1.01
CA ASP A 500 8.66 13.15 1.38
C ASP A 500 9.09 13.43 2.82
N SER A 501 8.48 14.40 3.50
CA SER A 501 8.62 14.60 4.95
C SER A 501 8.00 13.45 5.76
N ILE A 502 7.04 12.71 5.20
CA ILE A 502 6.31 11.66 5.91
C ILE A 502 7.14 10.37 5.94
N ARG A 503 7.27 9.77 7.14
CA ARG A 503 7.85 8.44 7.35
C ARG A 503 6.82 7.56 8.06
N ILE A 504 6.42 6.49 7.39
CA ILE A 504 5.44 5.52 7.88
C ILE A 504 6.19 4.41 8.59
N HIS A 505 5.99 4.29 9.90
CA HIS A 505 6.55 3.23 10.73
C HIS A 505 5.47 2.22 11.08
N THR A 506 5.71 0.96 10.71
CA THR A 506 4.83 -0.16 11.10
C THR A 506 5.41 -0.85 12.34
N ASP A 507 5.19 -0.25 13.51
CA ASP A 507 5.72 -0.74 14.80
C ASP A 507 4.96 -0.08 15.96
N VAL A 508 5.25 -0.47 17.20
CA VAL A 508 4.79 0.23 18.41
C VAL A 508 5.55 1.55 18.60
N VAL A 509 4.88 2.54 19.20
CA VAL A 509 5.44 3.89 19.44
C VAL A 509 6.77 3.82 20.17
N MET A 510 6.86 3.01 21.22
CA MET A 510 8.10 2.81 21.99
C MET A 510 9.30 2.37 21.13
N ASN A 511 9.12 1.46 20.18
CA ASN A 511 10.20 1.01 19.31
C ASN A 511 10.63 2.12 18.36
N VAL A 512 9.68 2.86 17.79
CA VAL A 512 9.98 3.99 16.90
C VAL A 512 10.76 5.07 17.64
N LEU A 513 10.31 5.45 18.83
CA LEU A 513 11.01 6.42 19.67
C LEU A 513 12.44 5.97 19.98
N ASN A 514 12.66 4.69 20.30
CA ASN A 514 13.97 4.20 20.71
C ASN A 514 14.93 3.99 19.53
N LEU A 515 14.44 3.58 18.37
CA LEU A 515 15.29 3.17 17.23
C LEU A 515 15.44 4.26 16.15
N HIS A 516 14.50 5.20 16.06
CA HIS A 516 14.41 6.11 14.92
C HIS A 516 14.34 7.60 15.29
N VAL A 517 14.30 7.91 16.59
CA VAL A 517 14.16 9.28 17.09
C VAL A 517 15.26 9.53 18.13
N ALA A 518 16.08 10.54 17.90
CA ALA A 518 17.09 10.98 18.86
C ALA A 518 16.45 11.73 20.05
N ASP A 519 17.18 11.79 21.17
CA ASP A 519 16.74 12.56 22.34
C ASP A 519 16.68 14.06 22.00
N GLY A 520 15.57 14.71 22.38
CA GLY A 520 15.32 16.11 22.02
C GLY A 520 15.16 16.37 20.52
N GLU A 521 14.73 15.38 19.73
CA GLU A 521 14.51 15.56 18.30
C GLU A 521 13.11 16.10 17.97
N LEU A 522 12.08 15.65 18.68
CA LEU A 522 10.67 15.96 18.37
C LEU A 522 10.26 17.33 18.93
N ASP A 523 9.56 18.12 18.13
CA ASP A 523 8.97 19.40 18.55
C ASP A 523 7.53 19.21 19.04
N LYS A 524 6.82 18.22 18.50
CA LYS A 524 5.37 18.01 18.69
C LYS A 524 5.04 16.52 18.66
N VAL A 525 4.14 16.08 19.54
CA VAL A 525 3.71 14.68 19.61
C VAL A 525 2.20 14.62 19.78
N ILE A 526 1.54 13.81 18.96
CA ILE A 526 0.08 13.58 19.00
C ILE A 526 -0.16 12.08 19.17
N LEU A 527 -0.47 11.69 20.41
CA LEU A 527 -0.68 10.30 20.79
C LEU A 527 -2.15 9.86 20.69
N MET A 528 -3.11 10.78 20.48
CA MET A 528 -4.53 10.43 20.48
C MET A 528 -4.97 9.73 21.79
N ASP A 529 -6.12 9.04 21.77
CA ASP A 529 -6.62 8.20 22.85
C ASP A 529 -5.93 6.82 22.96
N HIS A 530 -4.83 6.59 22.22
CA HIS A 530 -4.22 5.26 22.17
C HIS A 530 -3.66 4.78 23.52
N LEU A 531 -3.34 5.71 24.44
CA LEU A 531 -2.87 5.39 25.79
C LEU A 531 -3.97 4.69 26.62
N ASP A 532 -5.25 4.87 26.29
CA ASP A 532 -6.38 4.18 26.95
C ASP A 532 -6.36 2.65 26.74
N TRP A 533 -5.50 2.16 25.83
CA TRP A 533 -5.38 0.75 25.48
C TRP A 533 -4.39 0.01 26.38
N PHE A 534 -3.58 0.73 27.14
CA PHE A 534 -2.45 0.21 27.89
C PHE A 534 -2.70 0.17 29.39
N SER A 535 -1.86 -0.56 30.12
CA SER A 535 -1.86 -0.49 31.59
C SER A 535 -1.23 0.82 32.06
N GLU A 536 -1.57 1.30 33.27
CA GLU A 536 -0.98 2.53 33.84
C GLU A 536 0.56 2.51 33.78
N LYS A 537 1.17 1.35 34.10
CA LYS A 537 2.63 1.18 34.04
C LYS A 537 3.18 1.37 32.62
N ASP A 538 2.49 0.84 31.62
CA ASP A 538 2.93 0.95 30.22
C ASP A 538 2.76 2.40 29.72
N VAL A 539 1.69 3.08 30.14
CA VAL A 539 1.47 4.51 29.87
C VAL A 539 2.60 5.35 30.46
N ASP A 540 2.97 5.12 31.72
CA ASP A 540 4.07 5.86 32.38
C ASP A 540 5.40 5.68 31.62
N MET A 541 5.73 4.44 31.23
CA MET A 541 6.94 4.15 30.47
C MET A 541 6.96 4.86 29.11
N GLU A 542 5.82 4.92 28.42
CA GLU A 542 5.73 5.59 27.12
C GLU A 542 5.81 7.12 27.26
N ILE A 543 5.10 7.70 28.22
CA ILE A 543 5.16 9.14 28.48
C ILE A 543 6.58 9.57 28.86
N GLU A 544 7.30 8.80 29.67
CA GLU A 544 8.70 9.06 29.99
C GLU A 544 9.59 8.99 28.74
N ALA A 545 9.36 8.00 27.86
CA ALA A 545 10.09 7.89 26.60
C ALA A 545 9.82 9.10 25.70
N VAL A 546 8.56 9.47 25.51
CA VAL A 546 8.15 10.67 24.75
C VAL A 546 8.80 11.92 25.34
N GLY A 547 8.75 12.11 26.65
CA GLY A 547 9.34 13.27 27.33
C GLY A 547 10.85 13.40 27.12
N ARG A 548 11.58 12.30 26.93
CA ARG A 548 13.02 12.33 26.56
C ARG A 548 13.24 12.72 25.09
N LYS A 549 12.33 12.32 24.20
CA LYS A 549 12.44 12.58 22.75
C LYS A 549 11.95 13.97 22.36
N VAL A 550 11.11 14.60 23.17
CA VAL A 550 10.60 15.96 22.92
C VAL A 550 11.62 17.02 23.35
N LYS A 551 11.83 18.04 22.51
CA LYS A 551 12.64 19.21 22.82
C LYS A 551 12.11 19.93 24.04
N LYS A 552 13.02 20.40 24.89
CA LYS A 552 12.67 21.26 26.03
C LYS A 552 12.31 22.65 25.52
N GLY A 553 11.08 23.08 25.75
CA GLY A 553 10.50 24.35 25.33
C GLY A 553 9.03 24.18 25.05
#